data_AF-A0A8J4YE39-F1
#
_entry.id   AF-A0A8J4YE39-F1
#
_cell.length_a   1.000
_cell.length_b   1.000
_cell.length_c   1.000
_cell.angle_alpha   90.00
_cell.angle_beta   90.00
_cell.angle_gamma   90.00
#
_symmetry.space_group_name_H-M   'P 1'
#
loop_
_entity.id
_entity.type
_entity.pdbx_description
1 polymer ?
#
loop_
_entity_poly.entity_id
_entity_poly.type
_entity_poly.pdbx_seq_one_letter_code
_entity_poly.pdbx_strand_id
1 'polypeptide(L)'
;MIIAQDAQGEIDQSVIAEQKKRFSRDRQQGQKTSLEHLSTILHPDTVRKIHIAQETGASNWLTSLPIRAKGFNLNKQEFVDAVALRYGWPVEGLPNTCVCGSPNSADHTMTCKKGGFVCIRHDEVRDLTASMLKEVCHDVSTEPTLLPLDGELLRYRTTNTAPEARVDICARGFWTEGSGPFWTSGSSTRGRLPS
;
A
#
# COMPACT_ATOMS: atom_id res chain seq x y z
N MET A 1 -12.27 9.45 -67.25
CA MET A 1 -13.59 9.50 -66.58
C MET A 1 -13.33 9.54 -65.09
N ILE A 2 -13.18 10.74 -64.53
CA ILE A 2 -12.88 10.97 -63.12
C ILE A 2 -14.22 11.31 -62.46
N ILE A 3 -14.67 10.48 -61.53
CA ILE A 3 -15.92 10.68 -60.80
C ILE A 3 -15.68 11.86 -59.85
N ALA A 4 -16.33 13.00 -60.12
CA ALA A 4 -16.44 14.09 -59.18
C ALA A 4 -17.24 13.58 -57.97
N GLN A 5 -16.63 13.61 -56.79
CA GLN A 5 -17.36 13.44 -55.54
C GLN A 5 -17.95 14.80 -55.19
N ASP A 6 -19.27 14.89 -55.29
CA ASP A 6 -20.05 16.08 -55.01
C ASP A 6 -19.90 16.44 -53.52
N ALA A 7 -19.19 17.54 -53.26
CA ALA A 7 -18.93 18.10 -51.94
C ALA A 7 -20.13 18.92 -51.41
N GLN A 8 -21.36 18.39 -51.52
CA GLN A 8 -22.61 19.07 -51.14
C GLN A 8 -23.42 18.31 -50.09
N GLY A 9 -22.74 17.65 -49.15
CA GLY A 9 -23.35 17.26 -47.89
C GLY A 9 -22.94 18.25 -46.82
N GLU A 10 -23.85 19.14 -46.38
CA GLU A 10 -23.68 19.78 -45.07
C GLU A 10 -23.63 18.66 -44.03
N ILE A 11 -22.43 18.39 -43.52
CA ILE A 11 -22.24 17.38 -42.48
C ILE A 11 -22.79 17.99 -41.19
N ASP A 12 -24.00 17.59 -40.82
CA ASP A 12 -24.62 18.02 -39.57
C ASP A 12 -23.84 17.42 -38.39
N GLN A 13 -22.96 18.26 -37.81
CA GLN A 13 -22.13 17.89 -36.67
C GLN A 13 -22.97 17.52 -35.44
N SER A 14 -24.20 18.03 -35.33
CA SER A 14 -25.11 17.70 -34.23
C SER A 14 -25.58 16.24 -34.33
N VAL A 15 -25.93 15.78 -35.53
CA VAL A 15 -26.33 14.40 -35.80
C VAL A 15 -25.17 13.43 -35.58
N ILE A 16 -23.95 13.80 -36.00
CA ILE A 16 -22.75 13.00 -35.74
C ILE A 16 -22.45 12.92 -34.25
N ALA A 17 -22.58 14.03 -33.51
CA ALA A 17 -22.38 14.04 -32.07
C ALA A 17 -23.42 13.17 -31.34
N GLU A 18 -24.69 13.22 -31.75
CA GLU A 18 -25.79 12.39 -31.24
C GLU A 18 -25.50 10.90 -31.49
N GLN A 19 -25.10 10.54 -32.71
CA GLN A 19 -24.73 9.18 -33.07
C GLN A 19 -23.53 8.68 -32.26
N LYS A 20 -22.45 9.48 -32.12
CA LYS A 20 -21.29 9.13 -31.29
C LYS A 20 -21.67 8.90 -29.83
N LYS A 21 -22.55 9.74 -29.27
CA LYS A 21 -23.09 9.55 -27.92
C LYS A 21 -23.88 8.25 -27.81
N ARG A 22 -24.73 7.93 -28.80
CA ARG A 22 -25.49 6.67 -28.86
C ARG A 22 -24.55 5.46 -28.88
N PHE A 23 -23.57 5.42 -29.79
CA PHE A 23 -22.58 4.34 -29.85
C PHE A 23 -21.78 4.19 -28.54
N SER A 24 -21.41 5.31 -27.91
CA SER A 24 -20.73 5.29 -26.61
C SER A 24 -21.60 4.67 -25.51
N ARG A 25 -22.89 5.03 -25.47
CA ARG A 25 -23.85 4.48 -24.50
C ARG A 25 -24.09 2.99 -24.72
N ASP A 26 -24.29 2.59 -25.98
CA ASP A 26 -24.53 1.18 -26.34
C ASP A 26 -23.30 0.32 -25.98
N ARG A 27 -22.08 0.84 -26.22
CA ARG A 27 -20.84 0.19 -25.80
C ARG A 27 -20.73 0.06 -24.27
N GLN A 28 -21.02 1.13 -23.53
CA GLN A 28 -21.00 1.09 -22.06
C GLN A 28 -22.02 0.09 -21.51
N GLN A 29 -23.21 0.05 -22.10
CA GLN A 29 -24.25 -0.90 -21.70
C GLN A 29 -23.81 -2.34 -21.97
N GLY A 30 -23.24 -2.63 -23.14
CA GLY A 30 -22.71 -3.95 -23.47
C GLY A 30 -21.55 -4.39 -22.58
N GLN A 31 -20.68 -3.47 -22.17
CA GLN A 31 -19.61 -3.73 -21.20
C GLN A 31 -20.19 -4.05 -19.82
N LYS A 32 -21.23 -3.31 -19.39
CA LYS A 32 -21.89 -3.52 -18.10
C LYS A 32 -22.57 -4.88 -18.02
N THR A 33 -23.34 -5.28 -19.03
CA THR A 33 -23.99 -6.59 -19.07
C THR A 33 -22.98 -7.74 -19.10
N SER A 34 -21.89 -7.59 -19.85
CA SER A 34 -20.80 -8.57 -19.89
C SER A 34 -20.14 -8.73 -18.51
N LEU A 35 -19.94 -7.63 -17.79
CA LEU A 35 -19.35 -7.66 -16.45
C LEU A 35 -20.29 -8.30 -15.44
N GLU A 36 -21.58 -7.97 -15.47
CA GLU A 36 -22.60 -8.60 -14.63
C GLU A 36 -22.59 -10.13 -14.82
N HIS A 37 -22.51 -10.60 -16.07
CA HIS A 37 -22.36 -12.03 -16.36
C HIS A 37 -21.03 -12.62 -15.85
N LEU A 38 -19.91 -11.91 -16.01
CA LEU A 38 -18.62 -12.38 -15.45
C LEU A 38 -18.64 -12.45 -13.92
N SER A 39 -19.36 -11.53 -13.26
CA SER A 39 -19.45 -11.49 -11.80
C SER A 39 -20.14 -12.71 -11.19
N THR A 40 -20.99 -13.42 -11.96
CA THR A 40 -21.65 -14.65 -11.51
C THR A 40 -20.78 -15.90 -11.67
N ILE A 41 -19.75 -15.84 -12.53
CA ILE A 41 -18.89 -16.98 -12.87
C ILE A 41 -17.56 -16.93 -12.11
N LEU A 42 -17.03 -15.73 -11.88
CA LEU A 42 -15.71 -15.52 -11.29
C LEU A 42 -15.70 -15.77 -9.77
N HIS A 43 -14.52 -16.12 -9.25
CA HIS A 43 -14.29 -16.24 -7.81
C HIS A 43 -14.57 -14.91 -7.09
N PRO A 44 -15.15 -14.92 -5.87
CA PRO A 44 -15.50 -13.70 -5.13
C PRO A 44 -14.35 -12.69 -4.98
N ASP A 45 -13.12 -13.16 -4.78
CA ASP A 45 -11.95 -12.27 -4.68
C ASP A 45 -11.65 -11.53 -5.99
N THR A 46 -11.83 -12.20 -7.14
CA THR A 46 -11.66 -11.58 -8.45
C THR A 46 -12.75 -10.55 -8.70
N VAL A 47 -13.99 -10.85 -8.31
CA VAL A 47 -15.12 -9.90 -8.38
C VAL A 47 -14.83 -8.67 -7.53
N ARG A 48 -14.30 -8.85 -6.31
CA ARG A 48 -13.89 -7.74 -5.44
C ARG A 48 -12.81 -6.87 -6.08
N LYS A 49 -11.79 -7.47 -6.70
CA LYS A 49 -10.73 -6.72 -7.42
C LYS A 49 -11.29 -5.92 -8.59
N ILE A 50 -12.22 -6.49 -9.37
CA ILE A 50 -12.90 -5.79 -10.46
C ILE A 50 -13.67 -4.59 -9.91
N HIS A 51 -14.44 -4.77 -8.85
CA HIS A 51 -15.21 -3.67 -8.24
C HIS A 51 -14.31 -2.51 -7.80
N ILE A 52 -13.19 -2.80 -7.11
CA ILE A 52 -12.21 -1.79 -6.70
C ILE A 52 -11.62 -1.08 -7.94
N ALA A 53 -11.31 -1.82 -9.00
CA ALA A 53 -10.76 -1.25 -10.23
C ALA A 53 -11.75 -0.32 -10.97
N GLN A 54 -13.06 -0.47 -10.72
CA GLN A 54 -14.12 0.38 -11.27
C GLN A 54 -14.38 1.66 -10.48
N GLU A 55 -13.80 1.82 -9.29
CA GLU A 55 -13.97 3.04 -8.51
C GLU A 55 -13.52 4.28 -9.31
N THR A 56 -14.25 5.38 -9.14
CA THR A 56 -13.97 6.63 -9.86
C THR A 56 -12.55 7.09 -9.58
N GLY A 57 -11.73 7.19 -10.62
CA GLY A 57 -10.33 7.61 -10.52
C GLY A 57 -9.34 6.50 -10.21
N ALA A 58 -9.78 5.26 -9.95
CA ALA A 58 -8.89 4.13 -9.66
C ALA A 58 -7.93 3.80 -10.82
N SER A 59 -8.28 4.18 -12.05
CA SER A 59 -7.46 3.97 -13.25
C SER A 59 -6.65 5.20 -13.68
N ASN A 60 -6.77 6.34 -12.99
CA ASN A 60 -6.15 7.60 -13.45
C ASN A 60 -4.63 7.48 -13.55
N TRP A 61 -3.99 6.77 -12.63
CA TRP A 61 -2.54 6.58 -12.63
C TRP A 61 -2.01 5.82 -13.86
N LEU A 62 -2.84 5.06 -14.58
CA LEU A 62 -2.46 4.37 -15.83
C LEU A 62 -2.39 5.32 -17.03
N THR A 63 -3.12 6.44 -16.99
CA THR A 63 -3.20 7.44 -18.06
C THR A 63 -2.54 8.77 -17.70
N SER A 64 -2.16 8.94 -16.43
CA SER A 64 -1.42 10.11 -15.95
C SER A 64 -0.09 10.27 -16.67
N LEU A 65 0.24 11.51 -17.03
CA LEU A 65 1.55 11.85 -17.57
C LEU A 65 2.64 11.68 -16.49
N PRO A 66 3.75 10.97 -16.78
CA PRO A 66 4.82 10.72 -15.81
C PRO A 66 5.70 11.98 -15.63
N ILE A 67 5.18 12.98 -14.92
CA ILE A 67 5.86 14.26 -14.69
C ILE A 67 6.83 14.12 -13.51
N ARG A 68 8.14 14.06 -13.79
CA ARG A 68 9.21 13.92 -12.78
C ARG A 68 9.18 15.03 -11.72
N ALA A 69 8.95 16.28 -12.12
CA ALA A 69 8.92 17.42 -11.19
C ALA A 69 7.79 17.34 -10.14
N LYS A 70 6.80 16.47 -10.35
CA LYS A 70 5.68 16.23 -9.42
C LYS A 70 5.77 14.87 -8.71
N GLY A 71 6.84 14.10 -8.94
CA GLY A 71 6.98 12.75 -8.40
C GLY A 71 6.01 11.74 -9.01
N PHE A 72 5.47 11.99 -10.21
CA PHE A 72 4.55 11.07 -10.89
C PHE A 72 5.26 10.05 -11.79
N ASN A 73 6.60 10.05 -11.81
CA ASN A 73 7.37 9.08 -12.57
C ASN A 73 7.57 7.80 -11.74
N LEU A 74 6.87 6.73 -12.11
CA LEU A 74 7.17 5.39 -11.60
C LEU A 74 8.35 4.81 -12.37
N ASN A 75 9.23 4.10 -11.67
CA ASN A 75 10.27 3.29 -12.31
C ASN A 75 9.67 2.03 -12.95
N LYS A 76 10.48 1.30 -13.74
CA LYS A 76 10.00 0.10 -14.46
C LYS A 76 9.39 -0.94 -13.51
N GLN A 77 10.07 -1.21 -12.39
CA GLN A 77 9.62 -2.22 -11.43
C GLN A 77 8.36 -1.76 -10.71
N GLU A 78 8.32 -0.52 -10.23
CA GLU A 78 7.16 0.06 -9.55
C GLU A 78 5.90 0.02 -10.42
N PHE A 79 6.03 0.31 -11.72
CA PHE A 79 4.90 0.24 -12.63
C PHE A 79 4.41 -1.20 -12.83
N VAL A 80 5.33 -2.15 -13.04
CA VAL A 80 5.01 -3.58 -13.21
C VAL A 80 4.36 -4.13 -11.94
N ASP A 81 4.93 -3.85 -10.77
CA ASP A 81 4.41 -4.29 -9.48
C ASP A 81 3.03 -3.67 -9.21
N ALA A 82 2.83 -2.38 -9.50
CA ALA A 82 1.53 -1.73 -9.33
C ALA A 82 0.45 -2.35 -10.24
N VAL A 83 0.80 -2.70 -11.48
CA VAL A 83 -0.11 -3.42 -12.39
C VAL A 83 -0.41 -4.82 -11.86
N ALA A 84 0.62 -5.55 -11.40
CA ALA A 84 0.45 -6.88 -10.84
C ALA A 84 -0.47 -6.85 -9.61
N LEU A 85 -0.25 -5.91 -8.68
CA LEU A 85 -1.09 -5.71 -7.50
C LEU A 85 -2.54 -5.38 -7.87
N ARG A 86 -2.75 -4.49 -8.86
CA ARG A 86 -4.10 -4.11 -9.31
C ARG A 86 -4.92 -5.30 -9.79
N TYR A 87 -4.32 -6.18 -10.59
CA TYR A 87 -5.00 -7.35 -11.14
C TYR A 87 -4.84 -8.60 -10.27
N GLY A 88 -4.08 -8.51 -9.18
CA GLY A 88 -3.75 -9.62 -8.31
C GLY A 88 -2.92 -10.70 -8.99
N TRP A 89 -2.06 -10.29 -9.93
CA TRP A 89 -1.04 -11.16 -10.52
C TRP A 89 0.13 -11.37 -9.55
N PRO A 90 0.91 -12.45 -9.71
CA PRO A 90 2.12 -12.65 -8.94
C PRO A 90 3.10 -11.48 -9.13
N VAL A 91 3.63 -10.96 -8.02
CA VAL A 91 4.68 -9.94 -8.03
C VAL A 91 6.04 -10.64 -8.14
N GLU A 92 6.85 -10.22 -9.09
CA GLU A 92 8.18 -10.81 -9.29
C GLU A 92 9.13 -10.46 -8.12
N GLY A 93 10.01 -11.38 -7.77
CA GLY A 93 10.99 -11.17 -6.69
C GLY A 93 10.44 -11.34 -5.28
N LEU A 94 9.15 -11.62 -5.10
CA LEU A 94 8.60 -11.96 -3.79
C LEU A 94 9.03 -13.39 -3.38
N PRO A 95 9.64 -13.58 -2.19
CA PRO A 95 10.00 -14.93 -1.73
C PRO A 95 8.73 -15.75 -1.51
N ASN A 96 8.75 -17.06 -1.83
CA ASN A 96 7.57 -17.93 -1.72
C ASN A 96 7.08 -18.15 -0.27
N THR A 97 7.97 -18.01 0.71
CA THR A 97 7.70 -18.25 2.13
C THR A 97 8.06 -17.03 2.94
N CYS A 98 7.17 -16.61 3.83
CA CYS A 98 7.38 -15.49 4.73
C CYS A 98 8.20 -15.93 5.96
N VAL A 99 8.83 -14.98 6.65
CA VAL A 99 9.56 -15.22 7.91
C VAL A 99 8.67 -15.86 8.99
N CYS A 100 7.34 -15.68 8.91
CA CYS A 100 6.40 -16.35 9.81
C CYS A 100 6.16 -17.84 9.49
N GLY A 101 6.71 -18.36 8.38
CA GLY A 101 6.55 -19.74 7.90
C GLY A 101 5.35 -19.97 6.97
N SER A 102 4.52 -18.95 6.71
CA SER A 102 3.35 -19.07 5.83
C SER A 102 3.71 -18.80 4.35
N PRO A 103 2.91 -19.31 3.38
CA PRO A 103 3.02 -18.91 1.98
C PRO A 103 2.90 -17.39 1.86
N ASN A 104 3.82 -16.79 1.11
CA ASN A 104 3.92 -15.34 1.03
C ASN A 104 3.20 -14.85 -0.23
N SER A 105 1.95 -14.43 -0.06
CA SER A 105 1.21 -13.65 -1.06
C SER A 105 1.44 -12.15 -0.84
N ALA A 106 1.17 -11.32 -1.84
CA ALA A 106 1.22 -9.86 -1.70
C ALA A 106 0.36 -9.38 -0.50
N ASP A 107 -0.83 -9.94 -0.32
CA ASP A 107 -1.71 -9.63 0.81
C ASP A 107 -1.09 -10.03 2.15
N HIS A 108 -0.45 -11.20 2.20
CA HIS A 108 0.24 -11.66 3.40
C HIS A 108 1.44 -10.76 3.75
N THR A 109 2.25 -10.37 2.76
CA THR A 109 3.40 -9.48 2.97
C THR A 109 2.98 -8.13 3.57
N MET A 110 1.79 -7.64 3.21
CA MET A 110 1.24 -6.37 3.70
C MET A 110 0.56 -6.46 5.08
N THR A 111 0.28 -7.67 5.58
CA THR A 111 -0.49 -7.88 6.82
C THR A 111 0.29 -8.62 7.90
N CYS A 112 1.34 -9.36 7.53
CA CYS A 112 2.13 -10.14 8.46
C CYS A 112 2.78 -9.26 9.53
N LYS A 113 2.70 -9.70 10.80
CA LYS A 113 3.25 -9.00 11.96
C LYS A 113 4.65 -9.47 12.38
N LYS A 114 5.09 -10.62 11.87
CA LYS A 114 6.41 -11.21 12.19
C LYS A 114 7.47 -10.93 11.14
N GLY A 115 7.07 -10.49 9.95
CA GLY A 115 7.95 -10.16 8.84
C GLY A 115 7.19 -9.39 7.77
N GLY A 116 7.87 -9.03 6.69
CA GLY A 116 7.27 -8.31 5.58
C GLY A 116 7.18 -6.80 5.80
N PHE A 117 6.31 -6.14 5.04
CA PHE A 117 6.25 -4.69 4.92
C PHE A 117 5.84 -3.98 6.21
N VAL A 118 5.02 -4.60 7.07
CA VAL A 118 4.56 -3.97 8.31
C VAL A 118 5.73 -3.69 9.25
N CYS A 119 6.64 -4.65 9.40
CA CYS A 119 7.83 -4.49 10.24
C CYS A 119 8.78 -3.43 9.66
N ILE A 120 9.01 -3.48 8.34
CA ILE A 120 9.90 -2.52 7.65
C ILE A 120 9.39 -1.09 7.82
N ARG A 121 8.10 -0.85 7.57
CA ARG A 121 7.51 0.49 7.72
C ARG A 121 7.54 0.98 9.16
N HIS A 122 7.33 0.07 10.13
CA HIS A 122 7.45 0.42 11.53
C HIS A 122 8.90 0.84 11.87
N ASP A 123 9.89 0.10 11.38
CA ASP A 123 11.31 0.42 11.56
C ASP A 123 11.68 1.77 10.95
N GLU A 124 11.26 2.03 9.72
CA GLU A 124 11.52 3.30 9.05
C GLU A 124 10.99 4.50 9.86
N VAL A 125 9.75 4.39 10.37
CA VAL A 125 9.15 5.45 11.19
C VAL A 125 9.87 5.60 12.53
N ARG A 126 10.21 4.48 13.19
CA ARG A 126 11.00 4.49 14.43
C ARG A 126 12.35 5.16 14.21
N ASP A 127 13.08 4.75 13.19
CA ASP A 127 14.45 5.20 12.92
C ASP A 127 14.48 6.66 12.50
N LEU A 128 13.51 7.11 11.69
CA LEU A 128 13.33 8.52 11.36
C LEU A 128 13.08 9.36 12.62
N THR A 129 12.17 8.91 13.48
CA THR A 129 11.83 9.62 14.72
C THR A 129 13.03 9.67 15.66
N ALA A 130 13.77 8.56 15.80
CA ALA A 130 14.98 8.51 16.61
C ALA A 130 16.09 9.42 16.05
N SER A 131 16.22 9.51 14.73
CA SER A 131 17.14 10.44 14.07
C SER A 131 16.81 11.89 14.41
N MET A 132 15.54 12.28 14.30
CA MET A 132 15.09 13.63 14.69
C MET A 132 15.34 13.92 16.17
N LEU A 133 15.13 12.94 17.05
CA LEU A 133 15.37 13.11 18.49
C LEU A 133 16.85 13.28 18.81
N LYS A 134 17.76 12.66 18.06
CA LYS A 134 19.22 12.82 18.27
C LYS A 134 19.73 14.24 18.02
N GLU A 135 19.00 15.03 17.22
CA GLU A 135 19.35 16.44 16.99
C GLU A 135 19.06 17.33 18.22
N VAL A 136 18.19 16.89 19.13
CA VAL A 136 17.73 17.68 20.29
C VAL A 136 18.15 17.05 21.62
N CYS A 137 18.21 15.72 21.69
CA CYS A 137 18.52 14.97 22.90
C CYS A 137 19.91 14.31 22.78
N HIS A 138 20.70 14.40 23.85
CA HIS A 138 22.07 13.86 23.86
C HIS A 138 22.13 12.32 23.86
N ASP A 139 21.09 11.67 24.39
CA ASP A 139 21.09 10.23 24.57
C ASP A 139 19.78 9.62 24.09
N VAL A 140 19.84 9.08 22.88
CA VAL A 140 18.72 8.45 22.19
C VAL A 140 19.14 7.06 21.72
N SER A 141 18.39 6.05 22.14
CA SER A 141 18.60 4.65 21.77
C SER A 141 17.33 4.07 21.15
N THR A 142 17.50 3.30 20.08
CA THR A 142 16.42 2.54 19.41
C THR A 142 16.38 1.10 19.92
N GLU A 143 15.18 0.56 20.15
CA GLU A 143 14.97 -0.79 20.67
C GLU A 143 15.74 -1.17 21.97
N PRO A 144 15.89 -0.27 22.98
CA PRO A 144 16.47 -0.67 24.27
C PRO A 144 15.60 -1.71 24.99
N THR A 145 16.25 -2.59 25.75
CA THR A 145 15.61 -3.58 26.61
C THR A 145 14.96 -2.91 27.81
N LEU A 146 13.76 -3.36 28.15
CA LEU A 146 13.08 -3.00 29.39
C LEU A 146 13.71 -3.69 30.59
N LEU A 147 13.51 -3.09 31.76
CA LEU A 147 13.81 -3.74 33.02
C LEU A 147 12.88 -4.96 33.21
N PRO A 148 13.39 -6.09 33.73
CA PRO A 148 12.57 -7.24 34.07
C PRO A 148 11.48 -6.88 35.08
N LEU A 149 10.35 -7.58 35.02
CA LEU A 149 9.27 -7.41 35.99
C LEU A 149 9.49 -8.34 37.18
N ASP A 150 9.59 -7.77 38.38
CA ASP A 150 9.74 -8.50 39.64
C ASP A 150 8.37 -8.84 40.28
N GLY A 151 7.41 -9.28 39.47
CA GLY A 151 6.06 -9.66 39.92
C GLY A 151 4.99 -8.55 39.86
N GLU A 152 5.28 -7.44 39.19
CA GLU A 152 4.33 -6.35 38.96
C GLU A 152 3.12 -6.80 38.11
N LEU A 153 1.92 -6.43 38.53
CA LEU A 153 0.68 -6.70 37.78
C LEU A 153 0.33 -5.50 36.91
N LEU A 154 0.62 -5.60 35.62
CA LEU A 154 0.28 -4.57 34.64
C LEU A 154 -1.20 -4.66 34.27
N ARG A 155 -1.89 -3.52 34.33
CA ARG A 155 -3.35 -3.41 34.15
C ARG A 155 -3.85 -3.87 32.77
N TYR A 156 -3.05 -3.66 31.72
CA TYR A 156 -3.48 -3.88 30.35
C TYR A 156 -2.94 -5.21 29.81
N ARG A 157 -3.84 -6.00 29.22
CA ARG A 157 -3.49 -7.29 28.58
C ARG A 157 -2.55 -7.12 27.38
N THR A 158 -2.52 -5.95 26.77
CA THR A 158 -1.67 -5.62 25.63
C THR A 158 -0.23 -5.29 26.01
N THR A 159 0.07 -5.16 27.30
CA THR A 159 1.41 -4.83 27.76
C THR A 159 2.34 -6.02 27.59
N ASN A 160 3.50 -5.79 26.97
CA ASN A 160 4.49 -6.83 26.76
C ASN A 160 5.21 -7.13 28.09
N THR A 161 4.96 -8.32 28.64
CA THR A 161 5.59 -8.81 29.89
C THR A 161 6.72 -9.81 29.62
N ALA A 162 7.16 -9.95 28.37
CA ALA A 162 8.24 -10.86 28.02
C ALA A 162 9.59 -10.40 28.62
N PRO A 163 10.49 -11.33 29.00
CA PRO A 163 11.79 -11.00 29.58
C PRO A 163 12.69 -10.12 28.70
N GLU A 164 12.50 -10.20 27.38
CA GLU A 164 13.24 -9.41 26.37
C GLU A 164 12.35 -8.31 25.76
N ALA A 165 11.40 -7.79 26.52
CA ALA A 165 10.56 -6.71 26.05
C ALA A 165 11.43 -5.50 25.72
N ARG A 166 11.23 -4.95 24.52
CA ARG A 166 11.93 -3.78 24.01
C ARG A 166 10.94 -2.70 23.71
N VAL A 167 11.44 -1.48 23.68
CA VAL A 167 10.65 -0.32 23.28
C VAL A 167 11.31 0.41 22.16
N ASP A 168 10.48 1.00 21.32
CA ASP A 168 10.89 1.52 20.03
C ASP A 168 11.96 2.59 20.18
N ILE A 169 11.77 3.56 21.08
CA ILE A 169 12.74 4.65 21.29
C ILE A 169 12.80 5.04 22.78
N CYS A 170 14.02 5.22 23.29
CA CYS A 170 14.29 5.91 24.55
C CYS A 170 15.10 7.17 24.25
N ALA A 171 14.70 8.30 24.81
CA ALA A 171 15.41 9.57 24.67
C ALA A 171 15.50 10.26 26.03
N ARG A 172 16.71 10.45 26.57
CA ARG A 172 16.92 11.14 27.86
C ARG A 172 17.04 12.65 27.70
N GLY A 173 16.44 13.39 28.63
CA GLY A 173 16.51 14.85 28.68
C GLY A 173 15.46 15.57 27.84
N PHE A 174 14.48 14.88 27.25
CA PHE A 174 13.49 15.52 26.37
C PHE A 174 12.49 16.40 27.12
N TRP A 175 11.99 15.98 28.30
CA TRP A 175 11.01 16.75 29.09
C TRP A 175 11.60 17.41 30.33
N THR A 176 12.60 16.79 30.94
CA THR A 176 13.27 17.29 32.14
C THR A 176 14.74 16.91 32.08
N GLU A 177 15.61 17.84 32.49
CA GLU A 177 17.04 17.63 32.53
C GLU A 177 17.35 16.42 33.43
N GLY A 178 18.00 15.39 32.88
CA GLY A 178 18.35 14.16 33.59
C GLY A 178 17.27 13.06 33.70
N SER A 179 16.05 13.25 33.19
CA SER A 179 15.02 12.19 33.17
C SER A 179 14.84 11.56 31.78
N GLY A 180 14.55 10.26 31.73
CA GLY A 180 14.36 9.50 30.48
C GLY A 180 12.89 9.24 30.15
N PRO A 181 12.26 10.01 29.24
CA PRO A 181 10.98 9.61 28.68
C PRO A 181 11.11 8.47 27.66
N PHE A 182 10.03 7.70 27.56
CA PHE A 182 9.99 6.44 26.86
C PHE A 182 8.86 6.41 25.83
N TRP A 183 9.17 6.04 24.59
CA TRP A 183 8.24 6.11 23.47
C TRP A 183 7.96 4.72 22.92
N THR A 184 6.72 4.24 23.05
CA THR A 184 6.24 3.04 22.35
C THR A 184 5.29 3.43 21.21
N SER A 185 5.62 3.04 19.99
CA SER A 185 4.74 3.11 18.82
C SER A 185 4.17 1.72 18.50
N GLY A 186 3.50 1.09 19.48
CA GLY A 186 2.73 -0.14 19.24
C GLY A 186 3.57 -1.42 19.28
N SER A 187 3.11 -2.37 20.10
CA SER A 187 3.78 -3.62 20.40
C SER A 187 3.93 -4.55 19.18
N SER A 188 5.15 -4.68 18.68
CA SER A 188 5.56 -5.81 17.84
C SER A 188 6.60 -6.65 18.59
N THR A 189 6.24 -7.87 18.96
CA THR A 189 7.16 -8.85 19.56
C THR A 189 8.17 -9.31 18.52
N ARG A 190 9.40 -8.78 18.57
CA ARG A 190 10.53 -9.29 17.78
C ARG A 190 11.44 -10.18 18.62
N GLY A 191 11.47 -11.46 18.26
CA GLY A 191 12.64 -12.31 18.51
C GLY A 191 13.67 -12.05 17.41
N ARG A 192 14.90 -11.72 17.77
CA ARG A 192 16.03 -11.55 16.84
C ARG A 192 16.42 -12.93 16.28
N LEU A 193 16.47 -13.07 14.95
CA LEU A 193 17.13 -14.22 14.32
C LEU A 193 18.64 -14.00 14.29
N PRO A 194 19.46 -15.05 14.48
CA PRO A 194 20.91 -14.95 14.41
C PRO A 194 21.39 -14.66 12.98
N SER A 195 22.51 -13.94 12.91
CA SER A 195 23.24 -13.50 11.70
C SER A 195 23.66 -14.63 10.77
#